data_AF-A0A388NTV9-F1
#
_entry.id   AF-A0A388NTV9-F1
#
_cell.length_a   1.000
_cell.length_b   1.000
_cell.length_c   1.000
_cell.angle_alpha   90.00
_cell.angle_beta   90.00
_cell.angle_gamma   90.00
#
_symmetry.space_group_name_H-M   'P 1'
#
loop_
_entity.id
_entity.type
_entity.pdbx_description
1 polymer ?
#
loop_
_entity_poly.entity_id
_entity_poly.type
_entity_poly.pdbx_seq_one_letter_code
_entity_poly.pdbx_strand_id
1 'polypeptide(L)'
;MQMTAPQPDAAGRAQFLESLAAGTAAPAGGSAAAYSVAMAAALLAMVARLTIGRKKYASVAAQMQAALEQAEALCRSASSAVAEDVVAFEAVMAALRQPAATQPRAQRAAQ
;
A
#
# COMPACT_ATOMS: atom_id res chain seq x y z
N MET A 1 4.69 -15.00 -30.06
CA MET A 1 5.51 -14.84 -28.84
C MET A 1 4.55 -14.78 -27.65
N GLN A 2 4.46 -15.84 -26.84
CA GLN A 2 3.65 -15.81 -25.62
C GLN A 2 4.43 -15.04 -24.55
N MET A 3 4.00 -13.82 -24.26
CA MET A 3 4.48 -13.06 -23.11
C MET A 3 3.67 -13.48 -21.88
N THR A 4 4.03 -14.61 -21.28
CA THR A 4 3.48 -14.95 -19.96
C THR A 4 4.24 -14.09 -18.94
N ALA A 5 3.61 -13.01 -18.48
CA ALA A 5 4.18 -12.18 -17.43
C ALA A 5 4.41 -13.04 -16.17
N PRO A 6 5.54 -12.87 -15.45
CA PRO A 6 5.75 -13.57 -14.19
C PRO A 6 4.58 -13.24 -13.26
N GLN A 7 3.88 -14.28 -12.81
CA GLN A 7 2.84 -14.11 -11.81
C GLN A 7 3.53 -13.67 -10.52
N PRO A 8 3.10 -12.56 -9.88
CA PRO A 8 3.62 -12.20 -8.57
C PRO A 8 3.35 -13.34 -7.59
N ASP A 9 4.11 -13.43 -6.50
CA ASP A 9 4.05 -14.47 -5.45
C ASP A 9 2.61 -14.85 -5.03
N ALA A 10 2.01 -15.84 -5.71
CA ALA A 10 0.60 -16.17 -5.48
C ALA A 10 0.32 -16.56 -4.01
N ALA A 11 1.33 -17.14 -3.35
CA ALA A 11 1.29 -17.51 -1.94
C ALA A 11 1.15 -16.29 -1.01
N GLY A 12 1.91 -15.21 -1.23
CA GLY A 12 1.88 -14.03 -0.36
C GLY A 12 0.54 -13.30 -0.39
N ARG A 13 -0.06 -13.18 -1.58
CA ARG A 13 -1.40 -12.58 -1.73
C ARG A 13 -2.50 -13.43 -1.10
N ALA A 14 -2.48 -14.74 -1.31
CA ALA A 14 -3.46 -15.65 -0.73
C ALA A 14 -3.40 -15.59 0.81
N GLN A 15 -2.19 -15.63 1.38
CA GLN A 15 -1.98 -15.53 2.82
C GLN A 15 -2.45 -14.19 3.39
N PHE A 16 -2.21 -13.07 2.68
CA PHE A 16 -2.74 -11.76 3.09
C PHE A 16 -4.27 -11.76 3.16
N LEU A 17 -4.94 -12.31 2.14
CA LEU A 17 -6.40 -12.37 2.10
C LEU A 17 -6.98 -13.28 3.19
N GLU A 18 -6.36 -14.43 3.45
CA GLU A 18 -6.73 -15.30 4.58
C GLU A 18 -6.55 -14.58 5.92
N SER A 19 -5.44 -13.85 6.09
CA SER A 19 -5.16 -13.08 7.32
C SER A 19 -6.14 -11.92 7.51
N LEU A 20 -6.51 -11.22 6.44
CA LEU A 20 -7.50 -10.15 6.47
C LEU A 20 -8.92 -10.66 6.77
N ALA A 21 -9.24 -11.88 6.33
CA ALA A 21 -10.51 -12.54 6.62
C ALA A 21 -10.53 -13.22 7.99
N ALA A 22 -9.36 -13.42 8.61
CA ALA A 22 -9.29 -13.96 9.96
C ALA A 22 -9.95 -12.97 10.93
N GLY A 23 -10.73 -13.47 11.88
CA GLY A 23 -11.36 -12.66 12.94
C GLY A 23 -10.36 -12.10 13.96
N THR A 24 -9.20 -11.63 13.51
CA THR A 24 -8.11 -11.04 14.30
C THR A 24 -8.15 -9.52 14.20
N ALA A 25 -7.41 -8.84 15.08
CA ALA A 25 -7.44 -7.37 15.15
C ALA A 25 -6.65 -6.68 14.01
N ALA A 26 -5.69 -7.39 13.40
CA ALA A 26 -4.92 -6.96 12.24
C ALA A 26 -4.55 -8.19 11.38
N PRO A 27 -4.28 -8.05 10.07
CA PRO A 27 -4.42 -6.83 9.26
C PRO A 27 -5.89 -6.36 9.16
N ALA A 28 -6.10 -5.04 9.03
CA ALA A 28 -7.43 -4.42 9.06
C ALA A 28 -7.69 -3.58 7.80
N GLY A 29 -8.68 -2.68 7.86
CA GLY A 29 -9.05 -1.81 6.74
C GLY A 29 -7.91 -0.96 6.21
N GLY A 30 -6.94 -0.57 7.06
CA GLY A 30 -5.75 0.19 6.68
C GLY A 30 -4.86 -0.59 5.71
N SER A 31 -4.44 -1.80 6.09
CA SER A 31 -3.70 -2.71 5.21
C SER A 31 -4.44 -2.99 3.89
N ALA A 32 -5.77 -3.18 3.92
CA ALA A 32 -6.56 -3.43 2.72
C ALA A 32 -6.61 -2.21 1.78
N ALA A 33 -6.74 -1.01 2.33
CA ALA A 33 -6.71 0.24 1.58
C ALA A 33 -5.33 0.47 0.95
N ALA A 34 -4.25 0.27 1.71
CA ALA A 34 -2.88 0.37 1.22
C ALA A 34 -2.62 -0.60 0.06
N TYR A 35 -3.06 -1.86 0.20
CA TYR A 35 -2.92 -2.85 -0.86
C TYR A 35 -3.71 -2.47 -2.12
N SER A 36 -4.91 -1.91 -1.97
CA SER A 36 -5.73 -1.40 -3.09
C SER A 36 -5.04 -0.24 -3.84
N VAL A 37 -4.39 0.67 -3.11
CA VAL A 37 -3.61 1.76 -3.70
C VAL A 37 -2.41 1.22 -4.48
N ALA A 38 -1.70 0.23 -3.94
CA ALA A 38 -0.58 -0.40 -4.64
C ALA A 38 -1.03 -1.03 -5.97
N MET A 39 -2.19 -1.70 -5.98
CA MET A 39 -2.79 -2.26 -7.20
C MET A 39 -3.13 -1.17 -8.24
N ALA A 40 -3.78 -0.09 -7.82
CA ALA A 40 -4.14 1.01 -8.71
C ALA A 40 -2.90 1.70 -9.30
N ALA A 41 -1.87 1.91 -8.47
CA ALA A 41 -0.60 2.50 -8.89
C ALA A 41 0.14 1.60 -9.90
N ALA A 42 0.16 0.29 -9.68
CA ALA A 42 0.75 -0.67 -10.62
C ALA A 42 0.04 -0.65 -11.99
N LEU A 43 -1.30 -0.53 -12.01
CA LEU A 43 -2.06 -0.40 -13.25
C LEU A 43 -1.74 0.90 -13.98
N LEU A 44 -1.62 2.02 -13.27
CA LEU A 44 -1.22 3.30 -13.86
C LEU A 44 0.18 3.21 -14.48
N ALA A 45 1.14 2.62 -13.77
CA ALA A 45 2.49 2.40 -14.28
C ALA A 45 2.50 1.53 -15.54
N MET A 46 1.68 0.47 -15.58
CA MET A 46 1.52 -0.37 -16.77
C MET A 46 1.00 0.45 -17.96
N VAL A 47 -0.07 1.24 -17.77
CA VAL A 47 -0.64 2.07 -18.84
C VAL A 47 0.36 3.12 -19.33
N ALA A 48 1.10 3.76 -18.42
CA ALA A 48 2.13 4.73 -18.79
C ALA A 48 3.21 4.07 -19.65
N ARG A 49 3.71 2.88 -19.26
CA ARG A 49 4.69 2.10 -20.03
C ARG A 49 4.17 1.66 -21.41
N LEU A 50 2.89 1.35 -21.54
CA LEU A 50 2.28 1.01 -22.83
C LEU A 50 2.11 2.22 -23.75
N THR A 51 2.12 3.43 -23.18
CA THR A 51 1.90 4.69 -23.87
C THR A 51 3.23 5.33 -24.31
N ILE A 52 4.23 5.35 -23.44
CA ILE A 52 5.57 5.88 -23.71
C ILE A 52 6.20 5.13 -24.90
N GLY A 53 6.87 5.87 -25.80
CA GLY A 53 7.53 5.31 -26.98
C GLY A 53 6.60 5.00 -28.17
N ARG A 54 5.27 5.15 -28.01
CA ARG A 54 4.32 5.02 -29.14
C ARG A 54 4.21 6.34 -29.89
N LYS A 55 4.45 6.31 -31.21
CA LYS A 55 4.33 7.50 -32.08
C LYS A 55 2.99 8.23 -31.95
N LYS A 56 1.88 7.47 -31.83
CA LYS A 56 0.52 8.03 -31.65
C LYS A 56 0.35 8.87 -30.38
N TYR A 57 1.17 8.62 -29.36
CA TYR A 57 1.08 9.26 -28.04
C TYR A 57 2.28 10.18 -27.75
N ALA A 58 3.02 10.59 -28.78
CA ALA A 58 4.21 11.44 -28.61
C ALA A 58 3.88 12.78 -27.91
N SER A 59 2.69 13.34 -28.14
CA SER A 59 2.25 14.59 -27.50
C SER A 59 2.04 14.48 -25.98
N VAL A 60 1.82 13.28 -25.45
CA VAL A 60 1.59 13.04 -24.01
C VAL A 60 2.74 12.29 -23.34
N ALA A 61 3.83 12.00 -24.06
CA ALA A 61 4.93 11.17 -23.56
C ALA A 61 5.56 11.73 -22.28
N ALA A 62 5.77 13.05 -22.20
CA ALA A 62 6.32 13.70 -21.00
C ALA A 62 5.36 13.60 -19.79
N GLN A 63 4.05 13.79 -20.00
CA GLN A 63 3.05 13.63 -18.95
C GLN A 63 3.00 12.17 -18.46
N MET A 64 3.09 11.20 -19.38
CA MET A 64 3.10 9.78 -19.03
C MET A 64 4.38 9.39 -18.28
N GLN A 65 5.52 10.00 -18.59
CA GLN A 65 6.77 9.79 -17.86
C GLN A 65 6.63 10.28 -16.41
N ALA A 66 6.09 11.48 -16.20
CA ALA A 66 5.83 12.00 -14.86
C ALA A 66 4.81 11.14 -14.09
N ALA A 67 3.75 10.67 -14.75
CA ALA A 67 2.76 9.77 -14.16
C ALA A 67 3.38 8.41 -13.78
N LEU A 68 4.30 7.88 -14.60
CA LEU A 68 5.01 6.64 -14.31
C LEU A 68 5.85 6.76 -13.03
N GLU A 69 6.62 7.84 -12.90
CA GLU A 69 7.45 8.07 -11.71
C GLU A 69 6.63 8.16 -10.43
N GLN A 70 5.50 8.88 -10.48
CA GLN A 70 4.57 8.99 -9.36
C GLN A 70 3.91 7.64 -9.03
N ALA A 71 3.47 6.91 -10.06
CA ALA A 71 2.84 5.60 -9.90
C ALA A 71 3.80 4.59 -9.27
N GLU A 72 5.07 4.57 -9.68
CA GLU A 72 6.07 3.68 -9.10
C GLU A 72 6.40 4.05 -7.64
N ALA A 73 6.51 5.33 -7.32
CA ALA A 73 6.69 5.79 -5.94
C ALA A 73 5.49 5.43 -5.06
N LEU A 74 4.27 5.62 -5.57
CA LEU A 74 3.04 5.27 -4.87
C LEU A 74 2.91 3.77 -4.67
N CYS A 75 3.23 2.96 -5.68
CA CYS A 75 3.20 1.50 -5.57
C CYS A 75 4.17 1.01 -4.49
N ARG A 76 5.39 1.54 -4.43
CA ARG A 76 6.38 1.16 -3.41
C ARG A 76 5.93 1.55 -1.99
N SER A 77 5.51 2.81 -1.81
CA SER A 77 5.07 3.31 -0.50
C SER A 77 3.81 2.61 -0.02
N ALA A 78 2.82 2.39 -0.89
CA ALA A 78 1.59 1.68 -0.55
C ALA A 78 1.84 0.21 -0.19
N SER A 79 2.74 -0.48 -0.91
CA SER A 79 3.14 -1.84 -0.53
C SER A 79 3.81 -1.90 0.84
N SER A 80 4.65 -0.91 1.19
CA SER A 80 5.25 -0.80 2.53
C SER A 80 4.19 -0.56 3.61
N ALA A 81 3.24 0.32 3.31
CA ALA A 81 2.15 0.70 4.22
C ALA A 81 1.26 -0.48 4.64
N VAL A 82 1.17 -1.54 3.84
CA VAL A 82 0.44 -2.78 4.20
C VAL A 82 1.00 -3.39 5.49
N ALA A 83 2.32 -3.49 5.59
CA ALA A 83 3.01 -4.05 6.76
C ALA A 83 3.10 -3.03 7.91
N GLU A 84 3.29 -1.75 7.58
CA GLU A 84 3.37 -0.68 8.58
C GLU A 84 2.06 -0.51 9.36
N ASP A 85 0.89 -0.72 8.73
CA ASP A 85 -0.41 -0.66 9.40
C ASP A 85 -0.52 -1.69 10.54
N VAL A 86 -0.04 -2.91 10.31
CA VAL A 86 -0.03 -3.98 11.32
C VAL A 86 0.84 -3.59 12.52
N VAL A 87 2.07 -3.12 12.25
CA VAL A 87 3.02 -2.70 13.29
C VAL A 87 2.49 -1.50 14.09
N ALA A 88 1.91 -0.50 13.40
CA ALA A 88 1.34 0.67 14.03
C ALA A 88 0.15 0.31 14.93
N PHE A 89 -0.73 -0.59 14.47
CA PHE A 89 -1.86 -1.07 15.25
C PHE A 89 -1.41 -1.83 16.52
N GLU A 90 -0.44 -2.74 16.38
CA GLU A 90 0.12 -3.48 17.51
C GLU A 90 0.75 -2.56 18.56
N ALA A 91 1.48 -1.52 18.14
CA ALA A 91 2.08 -0.55 19.04
C ALA A 91 1.02 0.22 19.86
N VAL A 92 -0.06 0.65 19.22
CA VAL A 92 -1.19 1.31 19.90
C VAL A 92 -1.84 0.35 20.90
N MET A 93 -2.11 -0.90 20.50
CA MET A 93 -2.71 -1.89 21.39
C MET A 93 -1.80 -2.25 22.58
N ALA A 94 -0.49 -2.31 22.38
CA ALA A 94 0.48 -2.52 23.44
C ALA A 94 0.48 -1.37 24.45
N ALA A 95 0.44 -0.11 23.98
CA ALA A 95 0.34 1.06 24.84
C ALA A 95 -0.97 1.08 25.65
N LEU A 96 -2.10 0.72 25.04
CA LEU A 96 -3.40 0.65 25.71
C LEU A 96 -3.49 -0.44 26.78
N ARG A 97 -2.72 -1.53 26.65
CA ARG A 97 -2.69 -2.64 27.63
C ARG A 97 -1.83 -2.38 28.86
N GLN A 98 -1.02 -1.32 28.87
CA GLN A 98 -0.26 -0.97 30.05
C GLN A 98 -1.24 -0.48 31.13
N PRO A 99 -1.23 -1.05 32.35
CA PRO A 99 -2.05 -0.54 33.43
C PRO A 99 -1.71 0.93 33.63
N ALA A 100 -2.71 1.77 33.85
CA ALA A 100 -2.52 3.19 34.13
C ALA A 100 -1.62 3.34 35.38
N ALA A 101 -0.31 3.34 35.19
CA ALA A 101 0.64 3.71 36.21
C ALA A 101 0.46 5.21 36.40
N THR A 102 -0.47 5.57 37.29
CA THR A 102 -0.55 6.84 38.02
C THR A 102 0.34 7.95 37.46
N GLN A 103 -0.07 8.51 36.33
CA GLN A 103 0.40 9.81 35.88
C GLN A 103 -0.85 10.62 35.53
N PRO A 104 -1.04 11.81 36.13
CA PRO A 104 -2.15 12.66 35.78
C PRO A 104 -2.09 12.94 34.27
N ARG A 105 -3.18 12.62 33.58
CA ARG A 105 -3.39 12.81 32.14
C ARG A 105 -3.40 14.30 31.83
N ALA A 106 -2.24 14.93 31.82
CA ALA A 106 -2.06 16.31 31.41
C ALA A 106 -1.54 16.34 29.96
N GLN A 107 -2.32 17.01 29.12
CA GLN A 107 -1.93 17.60 27.84
C GLN A 107 -1.60 16.62 26.69
N ARG A 108 -2.62 16.38 25.86
CA ARG A 108 -2.51 16.35 24.38
C ARG A 108 -3.92 16.47 23.79
N ALA A 109 -4.49 17.66 23.96
CA ALA A 109 -5.63 18.17 23.22
C ALA A 109 -5.41 19.68 23.05
N ALA A 110 -4.31 20.05 22.40
CA ALA A 110 -4.01 21.37 21.86
C ALA A 110 -2.62 21.32 21.24
N GLN A 111 -2.53 20.82 20.00
CA GLN A 111 -1.75 21.41 18.90
C GLN A 111 -2.44 21.03 17.60
#